data_AF-A0A6V8PN36-F1
#
_entry.id   AF-A0A6V8PN36-F1
#
_cell.length_a   1.000
_cell.length_b   1.000
_cell.length_c   1.000
_cell.angle_alpha   90.00
_cell.angle_beta   90.00
_cell.angle_gamma   90.00
#
_symmetry.space_group_name_H-M   'P 1'
#
loop_
_entity.id
_entity.type
_entity.pdbx_description
1 polymer ?
#
loop_
_entity_poly.entity_id
_entity_poly.type
_entity_poly.pdbx_seq_one_letter_code
_entity_poly.pdbx_strand_id
1 'polypeptide(L)' 'MLVGYNNSVTYKGKVYHVQTEDSGLNNPIIVTLLYFKGTILASKKNKLLSPNRNQSHQKKRQED' A
#
# COMPACT_ATOMS: atom_id res chain seq x y z
N MET A 1 -9.39 5.88 6.08
CA MET A 1 -9.70 6.20 4.67
C MET A 1 -8.69 5.46 3.83
N LEU A 2 -9.11 4.52 2.97
CA LEU A 2 -8.22 3.63 2.23
C LEU A 2 -7.45 4.44 1.18
N VAL A 3 -6.17 4.73 1.43
CA VAL A 3 -5.29 5.34 0.43
C VAL A 3 -4.84 4.19 -0.47
N GLY A 4 -5.62 3.91 -1.52
CA GLY A 4 -5.44 2.71 -2.32
C GLY A 4 -6.24 2.73 -3.61
N TYR A 5 -5.85 1.90 -4.57
CA TYR A 5 -6.59 1.71 -5.82
C TYR A 5 -7.72 0.69 -5.59
N ASN A 6 -8.97 1.09 -5.76
CA ASN A 6 -10.14 0.22 -5.67
C ASN A 6 -11.00 0.39 -6.91
N ASN A 7 -10.74 -0.41 -7.96
CA ASN A 7 -11.41 -0.24 -9.24
C ASN A 7 -11.62 -1.58 -9.96
N SER A 8 -12.54 -1.59 -10.92
CA SER A 8 -12.83 -2.72 -11.78
C SER A 8 -12.17 -2.58 -13.15
N VAL A 9 -11.69 -3.70 -13.69
CA VAL A 9 -11.14 -3.77 -15.05
C VAL A 9 -11.81 -4.92 -15.81
N THR A 10 -12.19 -4.66 -17.06
CA THR A 10 -12.72 -5.69 -17.96
C THR A 10 -11.59 -6.31 -18.77
N TYR A 11 -11.46 -7.64 -18.75
CA TYR A 11 -10.51 -8.38 -19.57
C TYR A 11 -11.19 -9.63 -20.14
N LYS A 12 -11.15 -9.80 -21.47
CA LYS A 12 -11.79 -10.93 -22.19
C LYS A 12 -13.26 -11.15 -21.77
N GLY A 13 -14.02 -10.07 -21.68
CA GLY A 13 -15.46 -10.10 -21.34
C GLY A 13 -15.77 -10.42 -19.86
N LYS A 14 -14.76 -10.47 -18.99
CA LYS A 14 -14.91 -10.69 -17.56
C LYS A 14 -14.50 -9.45 -16.78
N VAL A 15 -15.23 -9.14 -15.72
CA VAL A 15 -14.91 -8.03 -14.80
C VAL A 15 -14.12 -8.56 -13.62
N TYR A 16 -12.99 -7.92 -13.35
CA TYR A 16 -12.14 -8.19 -12.21
C TYR A 16 -12.07 -6.96 -11.33
N HIS A 17 -12.07 -7.13 -10.01
CA HIS A 17 -11.88 -6.02 -9.07
C HIS A 17 -10.43 -6.03 -8.58
N VAL A 18 -9.77 -4.88 -8.64
CA VAL A 18 -8.42 -4.66 -8.13
C VAL A 18 -8.54 -3.78 -6.91
N GLN A 19 -8.05 -4.26 -5.78
CA GLN A 19 -8.02 -3.53 -4.52
C GLN A 19 -6.59 -3.47 -4.00
N THR A 20 -6.09 -2.28 -3.73
CA THR A 20 -4.77 -2.03 -3.16
C THR A 20 -4.94 -1.36 -1.80
N GLU A 21 -4.18 -1.82 -0.82
CA GLU A 21 -4.20 -1.32 0.56
C GLU A 21 -2.78 -0.96 1.01
N ASP A 22 -2.63 0.17 1.69
CA ASP A 22 -1.40 0.59 2.37
C ASP A 22 -1.55 0.39 3.88
N SER A 23 -0.67 -0.42 4.47
CA SER A 23 -0.62 -0.71 5.91
C SER A 23 0.04 0.40 6.75
N GLY A 24 0.47 1.48 6.12
CA GLY A 24 0.99 2.69 6.75
C GLY A 24 2.46 2.59 7.20
N LEU A 25 3.00 3.69 7.73
CA LEU A 25 4.43 3.84 8.01
C LEU A 25 4.99 2.87 9.07
N ASN A 26 4.15 2.41 10.01
CA ASN A 26 4.56 1.45 11.05
C ASN A 26 4.74 0.04 10.50
N ASN A 27 4.04 -0.28 9.41
CA ASN A 27 4.14 -1.54 8.69
C ASN A 27 4.08 -1.24 7.19
N PRO A 28 5.19 -0.78 6.58
CA PRO A 28 5.21 -0.16 5.26
C PRO A 28 5.07 -1.24 4.19
N ILE A 29 3.87 -1.79 4.09
CA ILE A 29 3.50 -2.87 3.20
C ILE A 29 2.30 -2.38 2.39
N ILE A 30 2.45 -2.49 1.07
CA ILE A 30 1.34 -2.36 0.14
C ILE A 30 0.91 -3.77 -0.28
N VAL A 31 -0.38 -4.04 -0.21
CA VAL A 31 -0.98 -5.28 -0.71
C VAL A 31 -1.95 -4.95 -1.82
N THR A 32 -1.84 -5.64 -2.95
CA THR A 32 -2.83 -5.60 -4.04
C THR A 32 -3.49 -6.97 -4.18
N LEU A 33 -4.81 -7.00 -4.24
CA LEU A 33 -5.65 -8.17 -4.40
C LEU A 33 -6.43 -8.06 -5.70
N LEU A 34 -6.40 -9.14 -6.49
CA LEU A 34 -7.21 -9.30 -7.69
C LEU A 34 -8.37 -10.23 -7.37
N TYR A 35 -9.59 -9.75 -7.54
CA TYR A 35 -10.81 -10.51 -7.33
C TYR A 35 -11.51 -10.83 -8.64
N PHE A 36 -12.16 -11.99 -8.67
CA PHE A 36 -13.16 -12.35 -9.66
C PHE A 36 -14.38 -12.92 -8.93
N LYS A 37 -15.54 -12.28 -9.08
CA LYS A 37 -16.80 -12.67 -8.43
C LYS A 37 -16.66 -12.88 -6.90
N GLY A 38 -15.92 -12.01 -6.24
CA GLY A 38 -15.68 -12.08 -4.79
C GLY A 38 -14.54 -13.01 -4.36
N THR A 39 -14.00 -13.84 -5.25
CA THR A 39 -12.87 -14.72 -4.95
C THR A 39 -11.54 -14.05 -5.28
N ILE A 40 -10.56 -14.12 -4.36
CA ILE A 40 -9.19 -13.67 -4.63
C ILE A 40 -8.52 -14.65 -5.58
N LEU A 41 -8.14 -14.17 -6.76
CA LEU A 41 -7.38 -14.94 -7.74
C LEU A 41 -5.87 -14.78 -7.57
N ALA A 42 -5.43 -13.60 -7.13
CA ALA A 42 -4.02 -13.31 -6.93
C ALA A 42 -3.83 -12.25 -5.84
N SER A 43 -2.69 -12.30 -5.19
CA SER A 43 -2.22 -11.25 -4.29
C SER A 43 -0.78 -10.87 -4.63
N LYS A 44 -0.47 -9.59 -4.50
CA LYS A 44 0.90 -9.09 -4.56
C LYS A 44 1.15 -8.26 -3.31
N LYS A 45 2.15 -8.66 -2.54
CA LYS A 45 2.63 -7.93 -1.36
C LYS A 45 3.98 -7.30 -1.69
N ASN A 46 4.08 -5.98 -1.51
CA ASN A 46 5.32 -5.23 -1.69
C ASN A 46 5.64 -4.51 -0.38
N LYS A 47 6.87 -4.68 0.10
CA LYS A 47 7.36 -3.90 1.25
C LYS A 47 7.96 -2.61 0.72
N LEU A 48 7.42 -1.49 1.14
CA LEU A 48 8.02 -0.19 0.92
C LEU A 48 9.24 -0.03 1.83
N LEU A 49 10.29 0.62 1.30
CA LEU A 49 11.41 1.04 2.11
C LEU A 49 10.91 2.13 3.06
N SER A 50 10.98 1.88 4.37
CA SER A 50 10.71 2.91 5.36
C SER A 50 11.69 4.06 5.16
N PRO A 51 11.25 5.33 5.04
CA PRO A 51 12.19 6.44 5.09
C PRO A 51 12.94 6.37 6.42
N ASN A 52 14.27 6.45 6.35
CA ASN A 52 15.15 6.32 7.50
C ASN A 52 14.84 7.45 8.52
N ARG A 53 14.18 7.12 9.64
CA ARG A 53 13.68 8.11 10.64
C ARG A 53 14.78 8.73 11.51
N ASN A 54 16.06 8.44 11.27
CA ASN A 54 17.15 8.78 12.20
C ASN A 54 17.87 10.13 11.92
N GLN A 55 17.31 11.05 11.13
CA GLN A 55 17.97 12.36 10.88
C GLN A 55 17.28 13.60 11.47
N SER A 56 16.12 13.48 12.13
CA SER A 56 15.35 14.65 12.61
C SER A 56 15.49 14.98 14.10
N HIS A 57 16.38 14.30 14.87
CA HIS A 57 16.51 14.53 16.32
C HIS A 57 17.88 15.04 16.81
N GLN A 58 18.79 15.48 15.94
CA GLN A 58 20.07 16.09 16.37
C GLN A 58 20.18 17.62 16.17
N LYS A 59 19.11 18.34 15.79
CA LYS A 59 19.20 19.81 15.57
C LYS A 59 18.33 20.68 16.49
N LYS A 60 18.15 20.27 17.75
CA LYS A 60 17.62 21.13 18.83
C LYS A 60 18.38 20.90 20.13
N ARG A 61 19.61 21.39 20.20
CA ARG A 61 20.37 21.67 21.43
C ARG A 61 21.64 22.41 21.05
N GLN A 62 21.53 23.72 20.85
CA GLN A 62 22.62 24.72 20.84
C GLN A 62 22.01 26.07 20.43
N GLU A 63 21.20 26.64 21.32
CA GLU A 63 20.98 28.08 21.43
C GLU A 63 20.71 28.32 22.92
N ASP A 64 21.79 28.44 23.69
CA ASP A 64 21.91 29.14 24.97
C ASP A 64 23.24 29.90 24.92
#